data_AF-A0A973KVY5-F1
#
_entry.id   AF-A0A973KVY5-F1
#
_cell.length_a   1.000
_cell.length_b   1.000
_cell.length_c   1.000
_cell.angle_alpha   90.00
_cell.angle_beta   90.00
_cell.angle_gamma   90.00
#
_symmetry.space_group_name_H-M   'P 1'
#
loop_
_entity.id
_entity.type
_entity.pdbx_description
1 polymer ?
#
loop_
_entity_poly.entity_id
_entity_poly.type
_entity_poly.pdbx_seq_one_letter_code
_entity_poly.pdbx_strand_id
1 'polypeptide(L)' 'LGGQLARLEMRAGLTGLLRRFPTLQLAVPAGDVRLRTNMNIYGVHELPVTWSGIEP' A
#
# COMPACT_ATOMS: atom_id res chain seq x y z
N LEU A 1 14.38 -4.96 18.62
CA LEU A 1 14.87 -6.09 17.81
C LEU A 1 13.78 -6.45 16.81
N GLY A 2 14.06 -6.44 15.50
CA GLY A 2 13.04 -6.65 14.43
C GLY A 2 13.02 -5.57 13.34
N GLY A 3 13.52 -4.36 13.63
CA GLY A 3 13.47 -3.23 12.68
C GLY A 3 14.26 -3.43 11.38
N GLN A 4 15.34 -4.22 11.39
CA GLN A 4 16.10 -4.53 10.16
C GLN A 4 15.30 -5.44 9.21
N LEU A 5 14.64 -6.47 9.76
CA LEU A 5 13.78 -7.36 8.98
C LEU A 5 12.59 -6.59 8.41
N ALA A 6 11.93 -5.78 9.24
CA ALA A 6 10.82 -4.94 8.79
C ALA A 6 11.20 -4.02 7.62
N ARG A 7 12.42 -3.44 7.62
CA ARG A 7 12.93 -2.65 6.49
C ARG A 7 13.11 -3.48 5.22
N LEU A 8 13.65 -4.69 5.36
CA LEU A 8 13.85 -5.59 4.22
C LEU A 8 12.49 -6.00 3.61
N GLU A 9 11.54 -6.37 4.46
CA GLU A 9 10.17 -6.72 4.05
C GLU A 9 9.48 -5.55 3.35
N MET A 10 9.56 -4.34 3.91
CA MET A 10 8.94 -3.16 3.30
C MET A 10 9.56 -2.84 1.93
N ARG A 11 10.89 -2.92 1.81
CA ARG A 11 11.59 -2.68 0.54
C ARG A 11 11.23 -3.72 -0.50
N ALA A 12 11.27 -5.00 -0.14
CA ALA A 12 10.93 -6.09 -1.07
C ALA A 12 9.45 -6.05 -1.48
N GLY A 13 8.54 -5.90 -0.51
CA GLY A 13 7.10 -5.86 -0.75
C GLY A 13 6.66 -4.68 -1.60
N LEU A 14 7.07 -3.45 -1.25
CA LEU A 14 6.64 -2.26 -1.98
C LEU A 14 7.23 -2.21 -3.39
N THR A 15 8.51 -2.57 -3.55
CA THR A 15 9.16 -2.62 -4.88
C THR A 15 8.50 -3.68 -5.76
N GLY A 16 8.24 -4.88 -5.22
CA GLY A 16 7.58 -5.97 -5.95
C GLY A 16 6.16 -5.60 -6.37
N LEU A 17 5.40 -4.98 -5.48
CA LEU A 17 4.04 -4.51 -5.74
C LEU A 17 4.00 -3.51 -6.90
N LEU A 18 4.81 -2.45 -6.82
CA LEU A 18 4.85 -1.39 -7.84
C LEU A 18 5.37 -1.91 -9.19
N ARG A 19 6.29 -2.88 -9.18
CA ARG A 19 6.76 -3.54 -10.41
C ARG A 19 5.67 -4.38 -11.06
N ARG A 20 4.85 -5.08 -10.26
CA ARG A 20 3.79 -5.98 -10.77
C ARG A 20 2.57 -5.22 -11.29
N PHE A 21 2.27 -4.07 -10.69
CA PHE A 21 1.13 -3.22 -10.99
C PHE A 21 1.60 -1.78 -11.26
N PRO A 22 2.17 -1.50 -12.44
CA PRO A 22 2.77 -0.19 -12.73
C PRO A 22 1.74 0.95 -12.78
N THR A 23 0.45 0.62 -12.98
CA THR A 23 -0.67 1.57 -13.03
C THR A 23 -1.48 1.60 -11.73
N LEU A 24 -0.92 1.07 -10.63
CA LEU A 24 -1.58 1.04 -9.33
C LEU A 24 -1.90 2.47 -8.85
N GLN A 25 -3.17 2.71 -8.54
CA GLN A 25 -3.67 3.99 -8.04
C GLN A 25 -4.78 3.76 -7.02
N LEU A 26 -5.11 4.79 -6.23
CA LEU A 26 -6.25 4.71 -5.33
C LEU A 26 -7.55 4.57 -6.12
N ALA A 27 -8.42 3.67 -5.68
CA ALA A 27 -9.76 3.52 -6.26
C ALA A 27 -10.76 4.56 -5.73
N VAL A 28 -10.35 5.37 -4.76
CA VAL A 28 -11.14 6.44 -4.12
C VAL A 28 -10.28 7.69 -3.97
N PRO A 29 -10.88 8.90 -3.86
CA PRO A 29 -10.15 10.10 -3.46
C PRO A 29 -9.37 9.89 -2.17
N ALA A 30 -8.18 10.50 -2.04
CA ALA A 30 -7.29 10.28 -0.89
C ALA A 30 -7.94 10.66 0.47
N GLY A 31 -8.86 11.62 0.47
CA GLY A 31 -9.61 12.02 1.66
C GLY A 31 -10.61 10.97 2.16
N ASP A 32 -11.01 10.02 1.30
CA ASP A 32 -11.98 8.97 1.62
C ASP A 32 -11.33 7.68 2.12
N VAL A 33 -9.99 7.64 2.16
CA VAL A 33 -9.24 6.52 2.73
C VAL A 33 -9.47 6.47 4.24
N ARG A 34 -10.06 5.38 4.72
CA ARG A 34 -10.36 5.22 6.14
C ARG A 34 -9.07 5.00 6.92
N LEU A 35 -8.61 6.03 7.62
CA LEU A 35 -7.44 5.98 8.49
C LEU A 35 -7.77 5.34 9.84
N ARG A 36 -6.82 4.59 10.41
CA ARG A 36 -6.88 4.07 11.78
C ARG A 36 -6.52 5.19 12.75
N THR A 37 -7.50 6.03 13.10
CA THR A 37 -7.28 7.22 13.95
C THR A 37 -7.23 6.91 15.46
N ASN A 38 -7.67 5.72 15.89
CA ASN A 38 -7.87 5.40 17.31
C ASN A 38 -6.91 4.30 17.84
N MET A 39 -5.71 4.14 17.26
CA MET A 39 -4.75 3.10 17.69
C MET A 39 -3.31 3.62 17.78
N ASN A 40 -2.51 2.98 18.66
CA ASN A 40 -1.09 3.29 18.88
C ASN A 40 -0.19 3.13 17.65
N ILE A 41 -0.67 2.44 16.60
CA ILE A 41 0.05 2.28 15.34
C ILE A 41 -0.78 2.93 14.26
N TYR A 42 -0.25 4.01 13.71
CA TYR A 42 -0.85 4.72 12.59
C TYR A 42 -0.92 3.83 11.34
N GLY A 43 -2.02 3.90 10.61
CA GLY A 43 -2.22 3.11 9.41
C GLY A 43 -3.60 3.36 8.80
N VAL A 44 -3.95 2.53 7.83
CA VAL A 44 -5.26 2.57 7.16
C VAL A 44 -6.08 1.34 7.56
N HIS A 45 -7.39 1.51 7.70
CA HIS A 45 -8.32 0.40 7.88
C HIS A 45 -8.47 -0.36 6.57
N GLU A 46 -8.56 0.40 5.47
CA GLU A 46 -8.66 -0.11 4.11
C GLU A 46 -7.93 0.85 3.17
N LEU A 47 -7.32 0.31 2.13
CA LEU A 47 -6.71 1.08 1.04
C LEU A 47 -7.28 0.58 -0.28
N PRO A 48 -8.42 1.12 -0.73
CA PRO A 48 -9.00 0.73 -2.01
C PRO A 48 -8.04 1.13 -3.14
N VAL A 49 -7.64 0.16 -3.95
CA VAL A 49 -6.72 0.37 -5.09
C VAL A 49 -7.29 -0.24 -6.36
N THR A 50 -6.93 0.36 -7.48
CA THR A 50 -7.22 -0.15 -8.83
C THR A 50 -5.93 -0.14 -9.64
N TRP A 51 -5.86 -1.02 -10.63
CA TRP A 51 -4.80 -1.07 -11.62
C TRP A 51 -5.45 -1.44 -12.94
N SER A 52 -5.12 -0.71 -14.01
CA SER A 52 -5.54 -1.15 -15.34
C SER A 52 -4.79 -2.43 -15.69
N GLY A 53 -5.50 -3.41 -16.24
CA GLY A 53 -4.84 -4.52 -16.91
C GLY A 53 -3.94 -3.94 -18.00
N ILE A 54 -2.69 -4.39 -18.06
CA ILE A 54 -1.87 -4.17 -19.24
C ILE A 54 -2.65 -4.88 -20.36
N GLU A 55 -3.28 -4.15 -21.28
CA GLU A 55 -3.74 -4.77 -22.53
C GLU A 55 -2.51 -5.43 -23.19
N PRO A 56 -2.69 -6.65 -23.74
CA PRO A 56 -1.60 -7.55 -24.12
C PRO A 56 -0.60 -6.96 -25.13
#